data_AF-A0A847F213-F1
#
_entry.id   AF-A0A847F213-F1
#
_cell.length_a   1.000
_cell.length_b   1.000
_cell.length_c   1.000
_cell.angle_alpha   90.00
_cell.angle_beta   90.00
_cell.angle_gamma   90.00
#
_symmetry.space_group_name_H-M   'P 1'
#
loop_
_entity.id
_entity.type
_entity.pdbx_description
1 polymer ?
#
loop_
_entity_poly.entity_id
_entity_poly.type
_entity_poly.pdbx_seq_one_letter_code
_entity_poly.pdbx_strand_id
1 'polypeptide(L)'
;MRSRVFLLLFSASLFAGCGGCGGVPAREGARPYRACLLESGETPRTLETKGGRRIEIEERLAHFGSAPLRIAAFRGAPGHALDEMGESVREERVDLLLLLGSLGRERREIQQLLEAVLAIGPPLLLIPGGDDSLKELDRAIGSLDEEARKRLLDGRRLHAVIAAERAVVVVPGAPDGRFAYNDDACGYRSSDLKERIARGKKHTSRPLALFAWAAEGGANDARTPIGAEAEGIFAFPAAASGPGRWTVGPIAGEPYFSGNGYRPASASLFHLETDGLRYLGEILRREEARMVRPAKP
;
A
#
# COMPACT_ATOMS: atom_id res chain seq x y z
N MET A 1 -32.78 -40.82 -55.90
CA MET A 1 -32.43 -39.39 -56.11
C MET A 1 -32.28 -38.74 -54.76
N ARG A 2 -31.20 -37.96 -54.60
CA ARG A 2 -30.77 -37.31 -53.35
C ARG A 2 -31.77 -36.24 -52.91
N SER A 3 -32.16 -36.21 -51.64
CA SER A 3 -32.44 -34.93 -50.99
C SER A 3 -32.23 -35.05 -49.48
N ARG A 4 -31.22 -34.32 -49.01
CA ARG A 4 -30.80 -34.21 -47.62
C ARG A 4 -31.74 -33.22 -46.93
N VAL A 5 -32.47 -33.67 -45.92
CA VAL A 5 -33.14 -32.76 -44.97
C VAL A 5 -32.06 -32.24 -44.03
N PHE A 6 -31.62 -31.00 -44.27
CA PHE A 6 -30.68 -30.28 -43.42
C PHE A 6 -31.44 -29.78 -42.19
N LEU A 7 -31.12 -30.35 -41.03
CA LEU A 7 -31.49 -29.81 -39.71
C LEU A 7 -30.82 -28.44 -39.55
N LEU A 8 -31.60 -27.36 -39.55
CA LEU A 8 -31.15 -26.05 -39.08
C LEU A 8 -31.13 -26.06 -37.55
N LEU A 9 -30.05 -26.62 -36.98
CA LEU A 9 -29.60 -26.32 -35.63
C LEU A 9 -29.03 -24.91 -35.64
N PHE A 10 -29.84 -23.93 -35.24
CA PHE A 10 -29.33 -22.60 -34.92
C PHE A 10 -28.58 -22.69 -33.59
N SER A 11 -27.27 -22.96 -33.68
CA SER A 11 -26.32 -22.82 -32.59
C SER A 11 -26.23 -21.34 -32.18
N ALA A 12 -27.04 -20.93 -31.22
CA ALA A 12 -26.87 -19.67 -30.51
C ALA A 12 -25.66 -19.77 -29.56
N SER A 13 -24.47 -19.80 -30.13
CA SER A 13 -23.19 -19.76 -29.42
C SER A 13 -22.32 -18.70 -30.06
N LEU A 14 -22.71 -17.43 -29.92
CA LEU A 14 -21.92 -16.26 -30.25
C LEU A 14 -22.22 -15.12 -29.26
N PHE A 15 -21.86 -15.33 -27.98
CA PHE A 15 -21.46 -14.26 -27.06
C PHE A 15 -20.22 -14.70 -26.27
N ALA A 16 -19.21 -15.21 -26.99
CA ALA A 16 -17.82 -15.16 -26.54
C ALA A 16 -17.21 -13.87 -27.09
N GLY A 17 -17.67 -12.74 -26.56
CA GLY A 17 -17.18 -11.42 -26.92
C GLY A 17 -16.12 -10.97 -25.91
N CYS A 18 -14.87 -10.88 -26.38
CA CYS A 18 -13.72 -10.21 -25.77
C CYS A 18 -13.32 -10.62 -24.35
N GLY A 19 -12.23 -11.39 -24.27
CA GLY A 19 -11.32 -11.35 -23.12
C GLY A 19 -10.82 -9.92 -22.91
N GLY A 20 -11.47 -9.21 -21.99
CA GLY A 20 -11.03 -7.93 -21.47
C GLY A 20 -10.11 -8.17 -20.28
N CYS A 21 -8.89 -7.66 -20.40
CA CYS A 21 -7.79 -7.62 -19.44
C CYS A 21 -8.18 -7.71 -17.96
N GLY A 22 -7.46 -8.53 -17.20
CA GLY A 22 -7.57 -8.65 -15.74
C GLY A 22 -7.23 -7.35 -15.02
N GLY A 23 -8.23 -6.47 -14.93
CA GLY A 23 -8.20 -5.25 -14.16
C GLY A 23 -9.37 -5.20 -13.18
N VAL A 24 -9.15 -4.55 -12.05
CA VAL A 24 -10.19 -4.24 -11.06
C VAL A 24 -11.39 -3.51 -11.67
N PRO A 25 -12.63 -3.81 -11.24
CA PRO A 25 -13.83 -3.27 -11.86
C PRO A 25 -13.91 -1.75 -11.67
N ALA A 26 -14.37 -1.04 -12.70
CA ALA A 26 -14.72 0.37 -12.60
C ALA A 26 -15.97 0.57 -11.73
N ARG A 27 -16.01 1.66 -10.98
CA ARG A 27 -17.15 2.06 -10.17
C ARG A 27 -17.36 3.57 -10.21
N GLU A 28 -18.62 3.95 -10.12
CA GLU A 28 -19.04 5.31 -9.81
C GLU A 28 -18.90 5.61 -8.31
N GLY A 29 -18.60 6.87 -8.01
CA GLY A 29 -18.40 7.43 -6.67
C GLY A 29 -18.43 8.95 -6.70
N ALA A 30 -17.73 9.62 -5.78
CA ALA A 30 -17.54 11.07 -5.85
C ALA A 30 -16.85 11.48 -7.16
N ARG A 31 -15.99 10.59 -7.68
CA ARG A 31 -15.44 10.55 -9.03
C ARG A 31 -15.34 9.08 -9.46
N PRO A 32 -15.37 8.76 -10.76
CA PRO A 32 -15.14 7.39 -11.23
C PRO A 32 -13.77 6.86 -10.79
N TYR A 33 -13.68 5.57 -10.46
CA TYR A 33 -12.45 4.92 -9.99
C TYR A 33 -12.42 3.40 -10.25
N ARG A 34 -11.27 2.77 -10.03
CA ARG A 34 -11.07 1.32 -10.02
C ARG A 34 -11.15 0.74 -8.60
N ALA A 35 -11.97 -0.30 -8.40
CA ALA A 35 -12.21 -0.90 -7.09
C ALA A 35 -11.04 -1.78 -6.61
N CYS A 36 -9.97 -1.16 -6.12
CA CYS A 36 -8.71 -1.82 -5.77
C CYS A 36 -8.81 -2.90 -4.72
N LEU A 37 -9.79 -2.84 -3.80
CA LEU A 37 -9.97 -3.89 -2.79
C LEU A 37 -10.46 -5.22 -3.36
N LEU A 38 -10.91 -5.22 -4.61
CA LEU A 38 -11.42 -6.40 -5.32
C LEU A 38 -10.38 -7.07 -6.22
N GLU A 39 -9.13 -6.60 -6.20
CA GLU A 39 -8.07 -7.22 -6.98
C GLU A 39 -7.89 -8.71 -6.60
N SER A 40 -7.48 -9.47 -7.60
CA SER A 40 -7.08 -10.86 -7.46
C SER A 40 -5.87 -10.99 -6.52
N GLY A 41 -5.80 -12.10 -5.80
CA GLY A 41 -4.66 -12.38 -4.93
C GLY A 41 -3.34 -12.49 -5.71
N GLU A 42 -2.25 -12.44 -4.98
CA GLU A 42 -0.91 -12.68 -5.52
C GLU A 42 -0.67 -14.18 -5.73
N THR A 43 0.22 -14.52 -6.67
CA THR A 43 0.68 -15.91 -6.82
C THR A 43 1.47 -16.31 -5.57
N PRO A 44 1.13 -17.45 -4.92
CA PRO A 44 1.85 -17.88 -3.73
C PRO A 44 3.34 -18.04 -4.00
N ARG A 45 4.16 -17.50 -3.09
CA ARG A 45 5.62 -17.52 -3.20
C ARG A 45 6.27 -17.24 -1.87
N THR A 46 7.57 -17.52 -1.80
CA THR A 46 8.40 -17.16 -0.67
C THR A 46 9.45 -16.15 -1.10
N LEU A 47 9.67 -15.14 -0.27
CA LEU A 47 10.77 -14.19 -0.40
C LEU A 47 11.73 -14.34 0.78
N GLU A 48 13.03 -14.41 0.51
CA GLU A 48 14.06 -14.28 1.53
C GLU A 48 14.63 -12.87 1.51
N THR A 49 14.61 -12.19 2.65
CA THR A 49 15.22 -10.87 2.78
C THR A 49 16.74 -11.01 2.99
N LYS A 50 17.50 -9.95 2.67
CA LYS A 50 18.95 -9.91 2.95
C LYS A 50 19.28 -10.09 4.44
N GLY A 51 18.34 -9.84 5.34
CA GLY A 51 18.46 -10.07 6.78
C GLY A 51 18.15 -11.51 7.21
N GLY A 52 17.94 -12.43 6.27
CA GLY A 52 17.62 -13.84 6.54
C GLY A 52 16.18 -14.08 6.98
N ARG A 53 15.30 -13.07 6.92
CA ARG A 53 13.87 -13.25 7.22
C ARG A 53 13.17 -13.85 6.02
N ARG A 54 12.33 -14.85 6.25
CA ARG A 54 11.46 -15.47 5.25
C ARG A 54 10.10 -14.80 5.28
N ILE A 55 9.58 -14.44 4.12
CA ILE A 55 8.24 -13.88 3.93
C ILE A 55 7.45 -14.85 3.08
N GLU A 56 6.35 -15.36 3.62
CA GLU A 56 5.46 -16.28 2.92
C GLU A 56 4.25 -15.52 2.42
N ILE A 57 4.06 -15.53 1.11
CA ILE A 57 2.93 -14.88 0.45
C ILE A 57 1.95 -15.98 0.08
N GLU A 58 0.78 -15.97 0.71
CA GLU A 58 -0.30 -16.94 0.53
C GLU A 58 -1.53 -16.22 0.00
N GLU A 59 -1.69 -16.22 -1.33
CA GLU A 59 -2.75 -15.51 -2.05
C GLU A 59 -2.84 -14.02 -1.66
N ARG A 60 -3.57 -13.72 -0.59
CA ARG A 60 -3.90 -12.37 -0.11
C ARG A 60 -3.20 -11.99 1.19
N LEU A 61 -2.31 -12.83 1.70
CA LEU A 61 -1.63 -12.62 2.99
C LEU A 61 -0.11 -12.62 2.78
N ALA A 62 0.59 -11.76 3.51
CA ALA A 62 2.04 -11.77 3.60
C ALA A 62 2.47 -12.02 5.06
N HIS A 63 3.10 -13.15 5.32
CA HIS A 63 3.52 -13.62 6.63
C HIS A 63 5.01 -13.40 6.84
N PHE A 64 5.38 -12.59 7.83
CA PHE A 64 6.78 -12.25 8.16
C PHE A 64 7.38 -13.14 9.26
N GLY A 65 6.61 -14.12 9.76
CA GLY A 65 7.07 -15.18 10.68
C GLY A 65 7.30 -14.76 12.13
N SER A 66 7.86 -13.58 12.39
CA SER A 66 8.16 -13.11 13.76
C SER A 66 7.94 -11.61 13.95
N ALA A 67 7.78 -11.23 15.23
CA ALA A 67 7.76 -9.84 15.69
C ALA A 67 9.06 -9.52 16.46
N PRO A 68 9.49 -8.24 16.53
CA PRO A 68 8.89 -7.10 15.84
C PRO A 68 9.18 -7.11 14.33
N LEU A 69 8.23 -6.61 13.55
CA LEU A 69 8.45 -6.23 12.16
C LEU A 69 8.84 -4.76 12.10
N ARG A 70 10.08 -4.45 11.68
CA ARG A 70 10.61 -3.08 11.56
C ARG A 70 10.20 -2.49 10.22
N ILE A 71 9.42 -1.42 10.25
CA ILE A 71 8.79 -0.82 9.07
C ILE A 71 9.29 0.61 8.91
N ALA A 72 9.82 0.94 7.74
CA ALA A 72 10.01 2.33 7.35
C ALA A 72 8.89 2.73 6.40
N ALA A 73 8.04 3.66 6.83
CA ALA A 73 6.84 4.07 6.13
C ALA A 73 6.92 5.53 5.64
N PHE A 74 6.48 5.76 4.41
CA PHE A 74 6.59 7.05 3.75
C PHE A 74 5.67 7.14 2.54
N ARG A 75 5.53 8.35 1.99
CA ARG A 75 4.91 8.64 0.70
C ARG A 75 5.98 8.82 -0.37
N GLY A 76 5.60 8.60 -1.62
CA GLY A 76 6.52 8.82 -2.74
C GLY A 76 6.93 10.28 -2.89
N ALA A 77 8.12 10.49 -3.43
CA ALA A 77 8.70 11.80 -3.73
C ALA A 77 9.53 11.72 -5.02
N PRO A 78 9.74 12.83 -5.74
CA PRO A 78 10.59 12.86 -6.94
C PRO A 78 12.04 12.42 -6.66
N GLY A 79 12.59 11.60 -7.56
CA GLY A 79 13.70 10.68 -7.28
C GLY A 79 15.14 11.19 -7.40
N HIS A 80 15.55 12.16 -6.59
CA HIS A 80 16.99 12.51 -6.47
C HIS A 80 17.56 12.46 -5.04
N ALA A 81 16.73 12.31 -4.01
CA ALA A 81 17.16 12.37 -2.60
C ALA A 81 17.02 11.02 -1.85
N LEU A 82 16.95 9.90 -2.58
CA LEU A 82 16.67 8.58 -2.00
C LEU A 82 17.92 7.78 -1.61
N ASP A 83 19.08 8.08 -2.21
CA ASP A 83 20.31 7.30 -1.98
C ASP A 83 20.79 7.40 -0.53
N GLU A 84 20.82 8.60 0.03
CA GLU A 84 21.21 8.87 1.42
C GLU A 84 20.24 8.27 2.43
N MET A 85 18.93 8.38 2.13
CA MET A 85 17.90 7.72 2.93
C MET A 85 18.11 6.20 2.92
N GLY A 86 18.53 5.65 1.78
CA GLY A 86 18.81 4.23 1.66
C GLY A 86 19.92 3.73 2.60
N GLU A 87 20.94 4.55 2.87
CA GLU A 87 21.95 4.22 3.88
C GLU A 87 21.36 4.17 5.29
N SER A 88 20.66 5.22 5.71
CA SER A 88 20.04 5.29 7.04
C SER A 88 19.04 4.16 7.27
N VAL A 89 18.23 3.81 6.25
CA VAL A 89 17.29 2.68 6.32
C VAL A 89 18.01 1.34 6.54
N ARG A 90 19.19 1.15 5.91
CA ARG A 90 20.00 -0.07 6.10
C ARG A 90 20.60 -0.14 7.49
N GLU A 91 21.08 0.98 8.04
CA GLU A 91 21.59 1.07 9.42
C GLU A 91 20.50 0.71 10.44
N GLU A 92 19.26 1.15 10.20
CA GLU A 92 18.10 0.85 11.03
C GLU A 92 17.56 -0.59 10.90
N ARG A 93 18.18 -1.44 10.06
CA ARG A 93 17.82 -2.84 9.85
C ARG A 93 16.32 -3.02 9.56
N VAL A 94 15.79 -2.18 8.68
CA VAL A 94 14.37 -2.22 8.30
C VAL A 94 14.05 -3.54 7.59
N ASP A 95 12.91 -4.14 7.97
CA ASP A 95 12.43 -5.40 7.41
C ASP A 95 11.45 -5.18 6.24
N LEU A 96 10.73 -4.06 6.24
CA LEU A 96 9.70 -3.72 5.25
C LEU A 96 9.71 -2.22 4.96
N LEU A 97 9.76 -1.86 3.69
CA LEU A 97 9.44 -0.51 3.22
C LEU A 97 7.94 -0.44 2.93
N LEU A 98 7.26 0.57 3.47
CA LEU A 98 5.85 0.83 3.24
C LEU A 98 5.68 2.15 2.50
N LEU A 99 5.34 2.07 1.22
CA LEU A 99 5.10 3.22 0.35
C LEU A 99 3.60 3.47 0.21
N LEU A 100 3.12 4.57 0.79
CA LEU A 100 1.71 4.95 0.82
C LEU A 100 1.40 6.07 -0.19
N GLY A 101 1.11 5.68 -1.42
CA GLY A 101 0.72 6.56 -2.53
C GLY A 101 1.74 7.62 -2.90
N SER A 102 1.29 8.62 -3.66
CA SER A 102 2.17 9.66 -4.26
C SER A 102 3.23 9.03 -5.17
N LEU A 103 2.80 8.03 -5.95
CA LEU A 103 3.63 7.29 -6.90
C LEU A 103 3.87 8.09 -8.18
N GLY A 104 2.91 8.94 -8.53
CA GLY A 104 2.94 9.76 -9.73
C GLY A 104 1.90 9.33 -10.75
N ARG A 105 1.90 10.03 -11.88
CA ARG A 105 0.94 9.81 -12.98
C ARG A 105 1.59 9.35 -14.27
N GLU A 106 2.90 9.47 -14.36
CA GLU A 106 3.68 9.08 -15.53
C GLU A 106 4.48 7.81 -15.26
N ARG A 107 4.48 6.87 -16.23
CA ARG A 107 5.19 5.60 -16.10
C ARG A 107 6.65 5.76 -15.73
N ARG A 108 7.35 6.72 -16.36
CA ARG A 108 8.79 6.91 -16.15
C ARG A 108 9.08 7.34 -14.72
N GLU A 109 8.30 8.27 -14.17
CA GLU A 109 8.42 8.74 -12.80
C GLU A 109 8.15 7.61 -11.80
N ILE A 110 7.06 6.86 -12.00
CA ILE A 110 6.70 5.72 -11.15
C ILE A 110 7.80 4.65 -11.19
N GLN A 111 8.31 4.33 -12.38
CA GLN A 111 9.38 3.35 -12.54
C GLN A 111 10.65 3.79 -11.81
N GLN A 112 11.08 5.04 -11.99
CA GLN A 112 12.27 5.59 -11.31
C GLN A 112 12.12 5.57 -9.78
N LEU A 113 10.92 5.91 -9.27
CA LEU A 113 10.63 5.82 -7.84
C LEU A 113 10.73 4.37 -7.35
N LEU A 114 10.09 3.42 -8.03
CA LEU A 114 10.11 2.01 -7.63
C LEU A 114 11.52 1.43 -7.67
N GLU A 115 12.29 1.71 -8.73
CA GLU A 115 13.69 1.28 -8.85
C GLU A 115 14.55 1.84 -7.72
N ALA A 116 14.43 3.14 -7.43
CA ALA A 116 15.19 3.78 -6.36
C ALA A 116 14.82 3.24 -4.97
N VAL A 117 13.53 3.07 -4.67
CA VAL A 117 13.08 2.51 -3.38
C VAL A 117 13.50 1.04 -3.24
N LEU A 118 13.36 0.24 -4.30
CA LEU A 118 13.78 -1.15 -4.30
C LEU A 118 15.32 -1.27 -4.20
N ALA A 119 16.10 -0.30 -4.67
CA ALA A 119 17.55 -0.31 -4.51
C ALA A 119 18.00 -0.20 -3.04
N ILE A 120 17.15 0.32 -2.15
CA ILE A 120 17.45 0.45 -0.71
C ILE A 120 17.75 -0.93 -0.08
N GLY A 121 16.99 -1.96 -0.47
CA GLY A 121 17.28 -3.36 -0.14
C GLY A 121 16.09 -4.16 0.40
N PRO A 122 15.40 -3.70 1.46
CA PRO A 122 14.26 -4.44 2.01
C PRO A 122 13.12 -4.59 0.98
N PRO A 123 12.22 -5.58 1.18
CA PRO A 123 10.98 -5.69 0.41
C PRO A 123 10.14 -4.42 0.51
N LEU A 124 9.38 -4.13 -0.55
CA LEU A 124 8.53 -2.95 -0.66
C LEU A 124 7.06 -3.38 -0.69
N LEU A 125 6.29 -3.00 0.33
CA LEU A 125 4.83 -2.98 0.26
C LEU A 125 4.35 -1.65 -0.31
N LEU A 126 3.77 -1.73 -1.50
CA LEU A 126 3.22 -0.60 -2.23
C LEU A 126 1.72 -0.50 -2.02
N ILE A 127 1.24 0.63 -1.53
CA ILE A 127 -0.19 0.94 -1.40
C ILE A 127 -0.49 2.14 -2.29
N PRO A 128 -1.09 1.97 -3.49
CA PRO A 128 -1.44 3.09 -4.34
C PRO A 128 -2.46 4.01 -3.65
N GLY A 129 -2.31 5.31 -3.87
CA GLY A 129 -3.20 6.35 -3.39
C GLY A 129 -4.39 6.62 -4.29
N GLY A 130 -5.26 7.51 -3.85
CA GLY A 130 -6.45 7.93 -4.60
C GLY A 130 -6.15 8.76 -5.85
N ASP A 131 -4.95 9.33 -5.97
CA ASP A 131 -4.55 10.25 -7.03
C ASP A 131 -3.48 9.68 -7.98
N ASP A 132 -3.08 8.42 -7.76
CA ASP A 132 -2.10 7.70 -8.57
C ASP A 132 -2.72 7.06 -9.82
N SER A 133 -1.93 6.97 -10.89
CA SER A 133 -2.35 6.32 -12.14
C SER A 133 -2.10 4.82 -12.09
N LEU A 134 -3.14 3.99 -11.91
CA LEU A 134 -2.98 2.53 -11.86
C LEU A 134 -2.47 1.94 -13.17
N LYS A 135 -2.93 2.48 -14.30
CA LYS A 135 -2.49 2.04 -15.61
C LYS A 135 -0.99 2.22 -15.81
N GLU A 136 -0.46 3.38 -15.43
CA GLU A 136 0.97 3.64 -15.54
C GLU A 136 1.76 2.91 -14.45
N LEU A 137 1.17 2.67 -13.27
CA LEU A 137 1.73 1.81 -12.25
C LEU A 137 1.91 0.36 -12.74
N ASP A 138 0.89 -0.24 -13.34
CA ASP A 138 0.96 -1.62 -13.87
C ASP A 138 2.06 -1.74 -14.93
N ARG A 139 2.18 -0.73 -15.80
CA ARG A 139 3.25 -0.65 -16.80
C ARG A 139 4.63 -0.49 -16.17
N ALA A 140 4.75 0.33 -15.13
CA ALA A 140 6.01 0.51 -14.40
C ALA A 140 6.43 -0.79 -13.71
N ILE A 141 5.52 -1.46 -12.99
CA ILE A 141 5.77 -2.77 -12.36
C ILE A 141 6.17 -3.82 -13.42
N GLY A 142 5.49 -3.84 -14.56
CA GLY A 142 5.83 -4.73 -15.67
C GLY A 142 7.21 -4.47 -16.29
N SER A 143 7.75 -3.26 -16.11
CA SER A 143 9.07 -2.84 -16.63
C SER A 143 10.22 -3.14 -15.68
N LEU A 144 9.94 -3.45 -14.41
CA LEU A 144 10.96 -3.83 -13.45
C LEU A 144 11.63 -5.14 -13.88
N ASP A 145 12.93 -5.24 -13.57
CA ASP A 145 13.64 -6.51 -13.66
C ASP A 145 13.04 -7.56 -12.71
N GLU A 146 13.38 -8.83 -12.93
CA GLU A 146 12.80 -9.94 -12.19
C GLU A 146 13.12 -9.87 -10.68
N GLU A 147 14.32 -9.44 -10.30
CA GLU A 147 14.78 -9.42 -8.91
C GLU A 147 14.15 -8.26 -8.11
N ALA A 148 14.00 -7.09 -8.73
CA ALA A 148 13.26 -5.96 -8.20
C ALA A 148 11.78 -6.33 -8.02
N ARG A 149 11.17 -6.93 -9.05
CA ARG A 149 9.76 -7.36 -9.01
C ARG A 149 9.50 -8.43 -7.96
N LYS A 150 10.44 -9.36 -7.72
CA LYS A 150 10.34 -10.34 -6.62
C LYS A 150 10.26 -9.68 -5.24
N ARG A 151 10.82 -8.50 -5.04
CA ARG A 151 10.79 -7.80 -3.72
C ARG A 151 9.62 -6.85 -3.55
N LEU A 152 8.85 -6.62 -4.61
CA LEU A 152 7.63 -5.83 -4.57
C LEU A 152 6.45 -6.67 -4.07
N LEU A 153 5.69 -6.11 -3.14
CA LEU A 153 4.42 -6.60 -2.64
C LEU A 153 3.34 -5.58 -3.03
N ASP A 154 2.36 -6.01 -3.83
CA ASP A 154 1.29 -5.12 -4.29
C ASP A 154 0.12 -5.11 -3.30
N GLY A 155 -0.09 -3.99 -2.62
CA GLY A 155 -1.15 -3.83 -1.63
C GLY A 155 -2.57 -3.90 -2.20
N ARG A 156 -2.75 -3.86 -3.53
CA ARG A 156 -4.03 -4.21 -4.18
C ARG A 156 -4.35 -5.68 -3.98
N ARG A 157 -3.34 -6.53 -4.18
CA ARG A 157 -3.42 -8.00 -4.14
C ARG A 157 -3.40 -8.55 -2.72
N LEU A 158 -2.77 -7.83 -1.79
CA LEU A 158 -2.71 -8.21 -0.39
C LEU A 158 -3.87 -7.61 0.43
N HIS A 159 -4.49 -8.46 1.25
CA HIS A 159 -5.49 -8.08 2.24
C HIS A 159 -4.85 -7.72 3.58
N ALA A 160 -3.81 -8.46 3.99
CA ALA A 160 -3.15 -8.22 5.26
C ALA A 160 -1.66 -8.60 5.26
N VAL A 161 -0.91 -7.87 6.09
CA VAL A 161 0.42 -8.25 6.56
C VAL A 161 0.29 -8.88 7.93
N ILE A 162 0.95 -10.01 8.14
CA ILE A 162 0.92 -10.75 9.40
C ILE A 162 2.34 -10.85 9.96
N ALA A 163 2.52 -10.39 11.19
CA ALA A 163 3.76 -10.56 11.96
C ALA A 163 3.41 -11.16 13.33
N ALA A 164 3.93 -12.35 13.62
CA ALA A 164 3.47 -13.16 14.76
C ALA A 164 1.93 -13.31 14.76
N GLU A 165 1.25 -12.92 15.84
CA GLU A 165 -0.22 -12.99 15.97
C GLU A 165 -0.94 -11.68 15.58
N ARG A 166 -0.20 -10.74 14.97
CA ARG A 166 -0.68 -9.40 14.64
C ARG A 166 -0.97 -9.31 13.15
N ALA A 167 -2.22 -8.93 12.82
CA ALA A 167 -2.64 -8.65 11.45
C ALA A 167 -2.83 -7.15 11.23
N VAL A 168 -2.24 -6.65 10.16
CA VAL A 168 -2.44 -5.29 9.66
C VAL A 168 -3.15 -5.36 8.32
N VAL A 169 -4.33 -4.76 8.20
CA VAL A 169 -5.08 -4.75 6.93
C VAL A 169 -4.51 -3.68 6.01
N VAL A 170 -4.36 -4.07 4.76
CA VAL A 170 -3.82 -3.24 3.68
C VAL A 170 -4.98 -2.65 2.87
N VAL A 171 -5.04 -1.32 2.84
CA VAL A 171 -6.15 -0.56 2.24
C VAL A 171 -5.62 0.39 1.16
N PRO A 172 -5.52 -0.08 -0.10
CA PRO A 172 -5.20 0.75 -1.25
C PRO A 172 -6.34 1.69 -1.64
N GLY A 173 -5.95 2.84 -2.17
CA GLY A 173 -6.84 3.81 -2.78
C GLY A 173 -7.58 4.69 -1.79
N ALA A 174 -8.50 5.47 -2.34
CA ALA A 174 -9.34 6.38 -1.59
C ALA A 174 -10.79 5.90 -1.46
N PRO A 175 -11.45 6.24 -0.34
CA PRO A 175 -12.87 5.96 -0.16
C PRO A 175 -13.71 6.68 -1.21
N ASP A 176 -14.56 5.93 -1.91
CA ASP A 176 -15.51 6.34 -2.94
C ASP A 176 -14.90 7.18 -4.08
N GLY A 177 -13.63 6.89 -4.43
CA GLY A 177 -12.93 7.61 -5.49
C GLY A 177 -12.62 9.07 -5.13
N ARG A 178 -12.68 9.43 -3.85
CA ARG A 178 -12.22 10.76 -3.41
C ARG A 178 -10.78 10.97 -3.91
N PHE A 179 -10.49 12.17 -4.41
CA PHE A 179 -9.18 12.52 -4.96
C PHE A 179 -8.77 11.83 -6.28
N ALA A 180 -9.64 10.99 -6.87
CA ALA A 180 -9.40 10.41 -8.20
C ALA A 180 -9.09 11.50 -9.23
N TYR A 181 -7.93 11.36 -9.87
CA TYR A 181 -7.53 12.23 -10.98
C TYR A 181 -8.25 11.83 -12.29
N ASN A 182 -8.45 10.54 -12.50
CA ASN A 182 -9.19 9.94 -13.61
C ASN A 182 -9.87 8.63 -13.17
N ASP A 183 -10.55 7.96 -14.10
CA ASP A 183 -11.27 6.69 -13.87
C ASP A 183 -10.34 5.48 -13.62
N ASP A 184 -9.05 5.63 -13.88
CA ASP A 184 -8.01 4.66 -13.57
C ASP A 184 -7.43 4.83 -12.14
N ALA A 185 -7.92 5.79 -11.37
CA ALA A 185 -7.49 5.99 -9.98
C ALA A 185 -7.93 4.85 -9.06
N CYS A 186 -7.18 4.63 -7.99
CA CYS A 186 -7.46 3.58 -7.03
C CYS A 186 -8.47 4.01 -5.96
N GLY A 187 -9.53 3.24 -5.78
CA GLY A 187 -10.52 3.52 -4.75
C GLY A 187 -11.27 2.31 -4.22
N TYR A 188 -12.15 2.54 -3.26
CA TYR A 188 -12.93 1.50 -2.61
C TYR A 188 -14.27 1.98 -2.10
N ARG A 189 -15.26 1.08 -1.97
CA ARG A 189 -16.49 1.36 -1.20
C ARG A 189 -16.34 0.92 0.25
N SER A 190 -17.09 1.57 1.13
CA SER A 190 -17.24 1.17 2.54
C SER A 190 -17.57 -0.32 2.71
N SER A 191 -18.39 -0.90 1.83
CA SER A 191 -18.75 -2.33 1.89
C SER A 191 -17.55 -3.24 1.66
N ASP A 192 -16.69 -2.92 0.70
CA ASP A 192 -15.50 -3.72 0.42
C ASP A 192 -14.47 -3.57 1.56
N LEU A 193 -14.36 -2.36 2.15
CA LEU A 193 -13.49 -2.14 3.31
C LEU A 193 -13.99 -2.91 4.54
N LYS A 194 -15.30 -2.92 4.81
CA LYS A 194 -15.89 -3.76 5.88
C LYS A 194 -15.55 -5.23 5.68
N GLU A 195 -15.69 -5.74 4.46
CA GLU A 195 -15.37 -7.12 4.16
C GLU A 195 -13.88 -7.41 4.36
N ARG A 196 -12.99 -6.53 3.88
CA ARG A 196 -11.55 -6.71 4.03
C ARG A 196 -11.11 -6.65 5.50
N ILE A 197 -11.67 -5.73 6.29
CA ILE A 197 -11.46 -5.68 7.75
C ILE A 197 -11.97 -6.95 8.43
N ALA A 198 -13.17 -7.42 8.07
CA ALA A 198 -13.73 -8.64 8.64
C ALA A 198 -12.86 -9.88 8.33
N ARG A 199 -12.25 -9.94 7.14
CA ARG A 199 -11.26 -10.97 6.78
C ARG A 199 -9.99 -10.83 7.62
N GLY A 200 -9.42 -9.63 7.74
CA GLY A 200 -8.23 -9.37 8.56
C GLY A 200 -8.42 -9.75 10.04
N LYS A 201 -9.59 -9.49 10.61
CA LYS A 201 -9.96 -9.87 11.98
C LYS A 201 -9.91 -11.38 12.23
N LYS A 202 -10.00 -12.22 11.20
CA LYS A 202 -9.86 -13.68 11.37
C LYS A 202 -8.44 -14.11 11.69
N HIS A 203 -7.45 -13.25 11.45
CA HIS A 203 -6.03 -13.54 11.60
C HIS A 203 -5.39 -12.89 12.82
N THR A 204 -6.18 -12.27 13.71
CA THR A 204 -5.67 -11.68 14.94
C THR A 204 -6.75 -11.65 16.03
N SER A 205 -6.33 -11.90 17.27
CA SER A 205 -7.15 -11.71 18.46
C SER A 205 -7.07 -10.27 19.01
N ARG A 206 -6.21 -9.43 18.42
CA ARG A 206 -5.90 -8.07 18.88
C ARG A 206 -6.67 -7.00 18.08
N PRO A 207 -6.84 -5.76 18.61
CA PRO A 207 -7.55 -4.68 17.92
C PRO A 207 -6.88 -4.35 16.59
N LEU A 208 -7.49 -4.61 15.44
CA LEU A 208 -6.84 -4.55 14.13
C LEU A 208 -6.10 -3.23 13.83
N ALA A 209 -4.97 -3.30 13.13
CA ALA A 209 -4.26 -2.13 12.60
C ALA A 209 -4.47 -1.97 11.08
N LEU A 210 -4.29 -0.75 10.57
CA LEU A 210 -4.44 -0.42 9.14
C LEU A 210 -3.15 0.16 8.55
N PHE A 211 -2.81 -0.26 7.34
CA PHE A 211 -1.98 0.51 6.42
C PHE A 211 -2.90 1.03 5.32
N ALA A 212 -3.10 2.34 5.27
CA ALA A 212 -4.06 2.93 4.36
C ALA A 212 -3.54 4.23 3.79
N TRP A 213 -3.87 4.55 2.54
CA TRP A 213 -3.58 5.87 2.02
C TRP A 213 -4.44 6.95 2.70
N ALA A 214 -5.76 6.70 2.78
CA ALA A 214 -6.71 7.53 3.51
C ALA A 214 -7.67 6.68 4.34
N ALA A 215 -8.02 7.17 5.54
CA ALA A 215 -9.08 6.57 6.35
C ALA A 215 -10.46 6.89 5.78
N GLU A 216 -11.42 6.02 6.11
CA GLU A 216 -12.80 6.19 5.71
C GLU A 216 -13.52 7.19 6.60
N GLY A 217 -13.36 8.49 6.36
CA GLY A 217 -14.06 9.54 7.10
C GLY A 217 -13.53 10.90 6.75
N GLY A 218 -14.39 11.80 6.25
CA GLY A 218 -14.01 13.21 6.06
C GLY A 218 -14.46 14.03 7.26
N ALA A 219 -13.94 15.24 7.41
CA ALA A 219 -14.35 16.18 8.47
C ALA A 219 -15.87 16.48 8.54
N ASN A 220 -16.63 16.09 7.51
CA ASN A 220 -18.07 16.33 7.38
C ASN A 220 -18.94 15.06 7.44
N ASP A 221 -18.39 13.88 7.73
CA ASP A 221 -19.20 12.66 7.88
C ASP A 221 -19.49 12.40 9.36
N ALA A 222 -20.76 12.54 9.76
CA ALA A 222 -21.21 12.38 11.15
C ALA A 222 -21.25 10.91 11.61
N ARG A 223 -20.95 9.95 10.73
CA ARG A 223 -20.84 8.54 11.08
C ARG A 223 -19.43 8.22 11.54
N THR A 224 -19.30 7.41 12.59
CA THR A 224 -18.01 6.88 13.03
C THR A 224 -17.31 6.19 11.85
N PRO A 225 -16.13 6.68 11.42
CA PRO A 225 -15.31 6.07 10.37
C PRO A 225 -15.14 4.56 10.58
N ILE A 226 -15.20 3.78 9.51
CA ILE A 226 -14.91 2.35 9.62
C ILE A 226 -13.42 2.20 9.92
N GLY A 227 -13.12 1.48 11.01
CA GLY A 227 -11.76 1.42 11.54
C GLY A 227 -11.32 2.71 12.25
N ALA A 228 -12.24 3.55 12.75
CA ALA A 228 -11.91 4.65 13.66
C ALA A 228 -11.13 4.15 14.89
N GLU A 229 -11.53 2.99 15.42
CA GLU A 229 -10.91 2.32 16.57
C GLU A 229 -9.59 1.61 16.22
N ALA A 230 -9.21 1.56 14.94
CA ALA A 230 -8.00 0.88 14.50
C ALA A 230 -6.79 1.80 14.65
N GLU A 231 -5.71 1.23 15.17
CA GLU A 231 -4.37 1.78 15.01
C GLU A 231 -4.02 1.83 13.51
N GLY A 232 -3.11 2.71 13.08
CA GLY A 232 -2.66 2.63 11.70
C GLY A 232 -1.70 3.70 11.21
N ILE A 233 -1.11 3.39 10.06
CA ILE A 233 -0.25 4.29 9.28
C ILE A 233 -1.05 4.79 8.09
N PHE A 234 -1.11 6.12 7.95
CA PHE A 234 -1.89 6.83 6.95
C PHE A 234 -1.01 7.79 6.14
N ALA A 235 -1.35 8.04 4.87
CA ALA A 235 -0.69 9.08 4.07
C ALA A 235 -1.37 10.45 4.18
N PHE A 236 -2.69 10.48 4.44
CA PHE A 236 -3.48 11.70 4.45
C PHE A 236 -3.81 12.18 5.88
N PRO A 237 -3.51 13.43 6.27
CA PRO A 237 -3.65 13.90 7.66
C PRO A 237 -5.07 13.85 8.23
N ALA A 238 -6.08 14.15 7.40
CA ALA A 238 -7.49 14.12 7.81
C ALA A 238 -7.96 12.74 8.27
N ALA A 239 -7.17 11.70 7.99
CA ALA A 239 -7.44 10.32 8.34
C ALA A 239 -6.87 9.88 9.71
N ALA A 240 -6.03 10.68 10.37
CA ALA A 240 -5.18 10.21 11.48
C ALA A 240 -5.35 10.98 12.80
N SER A 241 -6.54 11.51 13.09
CA SER A 241 -6.82 12.04 14.43
C SER A 241 -7.16 10.91 15.40
N GLY A 242 -6.32 10.73 16.42
CA GLY A 242 -6.59 9.80 17.54
C GLY A 242 -5.36 9.03 18.02
N PRO A 243 -5.42 8.43 19.22
CA PRO A 243 -4.36 7.56 19.73
C PRO A 243 -4.07 6.41 18.77
N GLY A 244 -2.80 6.08 18.57
CA GLY A 244 -2.40 4.95 17.73
C GLY A 244 -2.56 5.17 16.21
N ARG A 245 -2.74 6.41 15.75
CA ARG A 245 -2.84 6.74 14.33
C ARG A 245 -1.74 7.71 13.92
N TRP A 246 -1.04 7.40 12.84
CA TRP A 246 0.11 8.18 12.38
C TRP A 246 -0.05 8.58 10.92
N THR A 247 0.24 9.84 10.60
CA THR A 247 0.39 10.30 9.22
C THR A 247 1.87 10.33 8.86
N VAL A 248 2.23 9.69 7.76
CA VAL A 248 3.60 9.73 7.22
C VAL A 248 3.73 10.73 6.08
N GLY A 249 4.91 11.30 5.97
CA GLY A 249 5.23 12.30 4.97
C GLY A 249 5.88 11.74 3.72
N PRO A 250 6.25 12.61 2.77
CA PRO A 250 7.13 12.22 1.69
C PRO A 250 8.49 11.80 2.25
N ILE A 251 9.09 10.79 1.62
CA ILE A 251 10.43 10.31 1.97
C ILE A 251 11.52 11.37 1.76
N ALA A 252 11.29 12.34 0.87
CA ALA A 252 12.20 13.44 0.57
C ALA A 252 11.45 14.68 0.08
N GLY A 253 12.14 15.83 0.07
CA GLY A 253 11.60 17.11 -0.38
C GLY A 253 11.25 18.03 0.80
N GLU A 254 10.20 18.83 0.62
CA GLU A 254 9.78 19.84 1.59
C GLU A 254 9.17 19.22 2.85
N PRO A 255 9.27 19.91 4.01
CA PRO A 255 8.56 19.54 5.22
C PRO A 255 7.05 19.38 4.99
N TYR A 256 6.42 18.48 5.72
CA TYR A 256 5.00 18.17 5.58
C TYR A 256 4.25 18.35 6.90
N PHE A 257 2.95 18.62 6.81
CA PHE A 257 2.09 18.70 7.99
C PHE A 257 1.56 17.31 8.36
N SER A 258 1.89 16.82 9.56
CA SER A 258 1.52 15.48 10.03
C SER A 258 0.16 15.44 10.77
N GLY A 259 -0.62 16.51 10.72
CA GLY A 259 -1.84 16.69 11.54
C GLY A 259 -1.60 17.41 12.88
N ASN A 260 -0.43 17.20 13.49
CA ASN A 260 -0.06 17.75 14.80
C ASN A 260 1.13 18.73 14.75
N GLY A 261 1.60 19.08 13.55
CA GLY A 261 2.76 19.94 13.34
C GLY A 261 3.48 19.65 12.02
N TYR A 262 4.42 20.52 11.66
CA TYR A 262 5.31 20.29 10.51
C TYR A 262 6.45 19.34 10.90
N ARG A 263 6.81 18.44 9.98
CA ARG A 263 7.89 17.46 10.13
C ARG A 263 8.79 17.46 8.90
N PRO A 264 10.09 17.14 9.03
CA PRO A 264 10.99 16.99 7.89
C PRO A 264 10.54 15.83 6.99
N ALA A 265 10.79 15.94 5.69
CA ALA A 265 10.61 14.83 4.77
C ALA A 265 11.60 13.71 5.11
N SER A 266 11.07 12.55 5.50
CA SER A 266 11.84 11.42 6.00
C SER A 266 10.95 10.16 6.04
N ALA A 267 11.58 8.99 6.16
CA ALA A 267 10.83 7.77 6.42
C ALA A 267 10.54 7.65 7.92
N SER A 268 9.28 7.41 8.29
CA SER A 268 8.89 7.19 9.67
C SER A 268 9.15 5.72 10.06
N LEU A 269 9.85 5.50 11.17
CA LEU A 269 10.19 4.18 11.67
C LEU A 269 9.14 3.67 12.67
N PHE A 270 8.68 2.45 12.43
CA PHE A 270 7.72 1.76 13.29
C PHE A 270 8.19 0.33 13.62
N HIS A 271 7.75 -0.16 14.78
CA HIS A 271 7.69 -1.58 15.08
C HIS A 271 6.24 -2.04 15.09
N LEU A 272 5.94 -3.09 14.33
CA LEU A 272 4.75 -3.88 14.57
C LEU A 272 5.11 -4.96 15.59
N GLU A 273 4.71 -4.72 16.84
CA GLU A 273 4.89 -5.62 17.97
C GLU A 273 3.65 -6.51 18.14
N THR A 274 3.72 -7.46 19.08
CA THR A 274 2.58 -8.35 19.39
C THR A 274 1.40 -7.62 20.02
N ASP A 275 1.66 -6.51 20.71
CA ASP A 275 0.67 -5.72 21.45
C ASP A 275 0.13 -4.53 20.63
N GLY A 276 0.86 -4.04 19.62
CA GLY A 276 0.39 -2.97 18.76
C GLY A 276 1.45 -2.42 17.81
N LEU A 277 1.06 -1.39 17.06
CA LEU A 277 1.98 -0.60 16.27
C LEU A 277 2.64 0.46 17.16
N ARG A 278 3.98 0.55 17.13
CA ARG A 278 4.76 1.51 17.91
C ARG A 278 5.59 2.40 17.00
N TYR A 279 5.38 3.72 17.09
CA TYR A 279 6.21 4.71 16.42
C TYR A 279 7.52 4.93 17.19
N LEU A 280 8.65 4.89 16.50
CA LEU A 280 9.98 5.03 17.09
C LEU A 280 10.65 6.37 16.78
N GLY A 281 10.29 7.00 15.67
CA GLY A 281 10.91 8.24 15.23
C GLY A 281 10.94 8.37 13.72
N GLU A 282 11.71 9.34 13.25
CA GLU A 282 11.98 9.55 11.83
C GLU A 282 13.40 9.03 11.52
N ILE A 283 13.57 8.37 10.38
CA ILE A 283 14.89 7.99 9.84
C ILE A 283 15.43 9.22 9.12
N LEU A 284 16.39 9.89 9.75
CA LEU A 284 16.99 11.11 9.20
C LEU A 284 18.09 10.78 8.19
N ARG A 285 18.30 11.69 7.24
CA ARG A 285 19.42 11.61 6.30
C ARG A 285 20.74 11.76 7.05
N ARG A 286 21.78 11.06 6.59
CA ARG A 286 23.10 11.03 7.25
C ARG A 286 23.75 12.41 7.35
N GLU A 287 23.48 13.29 6.40
CA GLU A 287 23.94 14.69 6.38
C GLU A 287 23.36 15.50 7.55
N GLU A 288 22.09 15.24 7.88
CA GLU A 288 21.32 15.88 8.95
C GLU A 288 21.56 15.20 10.32
N ALA A 289 22.09 13.97 10.33
CA ALA A 289 22.42 13.19 11.54
C ALA A 289 23.65 13.72 12.32
N ARG A 290 24.20 14.89 11.97
CA ARG A 290 25.24 15.56 12.77
C ARG A 290 24.65 16.10 14.08
N MET A 291 24.67 15.25 15.11
CA MET A 291 24.54 15.55 16.56
C MET A 291 23.72 16.80 16.91
N VAL A 292 22.41 16.66 17.04
CA VAL A 292 21.66 17.50 17.99
C VAL A 292 21.75 16.81 19.35
N ARG A 293 22.64 17.31 20.23
CA ARG A 293 22.65 16.88 21.64
C ARG A 293 21.23 17.12 22.20
N PRO A 294 20.66 16.17 22.97
CA PRO A 294 19.39 16.42 23.63
C PRO A 294 19.50 17.71 24.47
N ALA A 295 18.47 18.54 24.42
CA ALA A 295 18.36 19.68 25.32
C ALA A 295 18.52 19.16 26.76
N LYS A 296 19.45 19.74 27.52
CA LYS A 296 19.58 19.41 28.94
C LYS A 296 18.26 19.71 29.66
N PRO A 297 17.89 18.92 30.68
CA PRO A 297 16.67 19.12 31.45
C PRO A 297 16.60 20.51 32.08
#